data_AF-A0A6B9XQM3-F1
#
_entry.id   AF-A0A6B9XQM3-F1
#
_cell.length_a   1.000
_cell.length_b   1.000
_cell.length_c   1.000
_cell.angle_alpha   90.00
_cell.angle_beta   90.00
_cell.angle_gamma   90.00
#
_symmetry.space_group_name_H-M   'P 1'
#
loop_
_entity.id
_entity.type
_entity.pdbx_description
1 polymer ?
#
loop_
_entity_poly.entity_id
_entity_poly.type
_entity_poly.pdbx_seq_one_letter_code
_entity_poly.pdbx_strand_id
1 'polypeptide(L)'
;MDIQEQIAVIVHTVSHQGGRIDALHSTLASVLHLVKGSPGLREAIEAHLEQSYANLLARSENPQYVAGFESVRDTVVAALK
;
A
#
# COMPACT_ATOMS: atom_id res chain seq x y z
N MET A 1 -10.92 -31.69 -8.43
CA MET A 1 -9.59 -31.19 -8.05
C MET A 1 -9.35 -31.66 -6.63
N ASP A 2 -8.24 -32.35 -6.40
CA ASP A 2 -7.86 -32.87 -5.09
C ASP A 2 -7.61 -31.71 -4.10
N ILE A 3 -7.81 -31.94 -2.81
CA ILE A 3 -7.59 -30.94 -1.76
C ILE A 3 -6.13 -30.48 -1.75
N GLN A 4 -5.19 -31.39 -2.03
CA GLN A 4 -3.77 -31.04 -2.13
C GLN A 4 -3.49 -30.10 -3.32
N GLU A 5 -4.15 -30.32 -4.46
CA GLU A 5 -4.07 -29.43 -5.62
C GLU A 5 -4.65 -28.04 -5.33
N GLN A 6 -5.77 -27.97 -4.59
CA GLN A 6 -6.36 -26.70 -4.15
C GLN A 6 -5.40 -25.91 -3.25
N ILE A 7 -4.77 -26.58 -2.27
CA ILE A 7 -3.79 -25.96 -1.38
C ILE A 7 -2.58 -25.46 -2.18
N ALA A 8 -2.07 -26.25 -3.12
CA ALA A 8 -0.93 -25.85 -3.96
C ALA A 8 -1.22 -24.60 -4.78
N VAL A 9 -2.42 -24.50 -5.37
CA VAL A 9 -2.84 -23.30 -6.13
C VAL A 9 -2.97 -22.08 -5.22
N ILE A 10 -3.51 -22.22 -4.01
CA ILE A 10 -3.61 -21.13 -3.04
C ILE A 10 -2.22 -20.65 -2.64
N VAL A 11 -1.32 -21.56 -2.27
CA VAL A 11 0.07 -21.21 -1.88
C VAL A 11 0.78 -20.50 -3.04
N HIS A 12 0.69 -21.04 -4.26
CA HIS A 12 1.29 -20.40 -5.43
C HIS A 12 0.74 -18.99 -5.67
N THR A 13 -0.57 -18.81 -5.54
CA THR A 13 -1.23 -17.52 -5.72
C THR A 13 -0.80 -16.52 -4.65
N VAL A 14 -0.76 -16.93 -3.38
CA VAL A 14 -0.31 -16.08 -2.26
C VAL A 14 1.16 -15.69 -2.43
N SER A 15 2.04 -16.63 -2.77
CA SER A 15 3.46 -16.34 -3.01
C SER A 15 3.66 -15.39 -4.20
N HIS A 16 2.94 -15.60 -5.30
CA HIS A 16 3.03 -14.73 -6.47
C HIS A 16 2.50 -13.32 -6.17
N GLN A 17 1.38 -13.20 -5.47
CA GLN A 17 0.82 -11.91 -5.05
C GLN A 17 1.76 -11.20 -4.06
N GLY A 18 2.34 -11.91 -3.10
CA GLY A 18 3.34 -11.39 -2.17
C GLY A 18 4.54 -10.78 -2.91
N GLY A 19 5.13 -11.52 -3.85
CA GLY A 19 6.26 -11.02 -4.64
C GLY A 19 5.92 -9.76 -5.48
N ARG A 20 4.67 -9.65 -5.98
CA ARG A 20 4.22 -8.43 -6.67
C ARG A 20 4.04 -7.25 -5.72
N ILE A 21 3.56 -7.49 -4.50
CA ILE A 21 3.41 -6.46 -3.47
C ILE A 21 4.80 -5.93 -3.07
N ASP A 22 5.77 -6.81 -2.84
CA ASP A 22 7.14 -6.42 -2.48
C ASP A 22 7.81 -5.57 -3.57
N ALA A 23 7.59 -5.94 -4.84
CA ALA A 23 8.09 -5.18 -6.00
C ALA A 23 7.44 -3.79 -6.11
N LEU A 24 6.12 -3.70 -5.89
CA LEU A 24 5.40 -2.43 -5.87
C LEU A 24 5.90 -1.54 -4.72
N HIS A 25 6.08 -2.10 -3.53
CA HIS A 25 6.60 -1.39 -2.37
C HIS A 25 8.00 -0.82 -2.64
N SER A 26 8.90 -1.64 -3.20
CA SER A 26 10.26 -1.22 -3.56
C SER A 26 10.27 -0.11 -4.62
N THR A 27 9.37 -0.20 -5.59
CA THR A 27 9.21 0.83 -6.63
C THR A 27 8.72 2.15 -6.03
N LEU A 28 7.70 2.10 -5.18
CA LEU A 28 7.17 3.27 -4.48
C LEU A 28 8.23 3.93 -3.60
N ALA A 29 8.97 3.14 -2.81
CA ALA A 29 10.05 3.65 -1.97
C ALA A 29 11.14 4.37 -2.79
N SER A 30 11.50 3.81 -3.95
CA SER A 30 12.48 4.42 -4.85
C SER A 30 12.00 5.78 -5.39
N VAL A 31 10.72 5.91 -5.72
CA VAL A 31 10.13 7.18 -6.15
C VAL A 31 10.06 8.17 -5.00
N LEU A 32 9.63 7.75 -3.81
CA LEU A 32 9.55 8.61 -2.62
C LEU A 32 10.93 9.14 -2.18
N HIS A 33 12.00 8.39 -2.42
CA HIS A 33 13.36 8.88 -2.21
C HIS A 33 13.69 10.13 -3.03
N LEU A 34 13.17 10.23 -4.26
CA LEU A 34 13.35 11.41 -5.10
C LEU A 34 12.54 12.62 -4.57
N VAL A 35 11.40 12.35 -3.91
CA VAL A 35 10.53 13.38 -3.34
C VAL A 35 11.16 14.09 -2.13
N LYS A 36 12.06 13.44 -1.38
CA LYS A 36 12.72 14.03 -0.21
C LYS A 36 13.43 15.35 -0.50
N GLY A 37 13.91 15.55 -1.73
CA GLY A 37 14.56 16.80 -2.16
C GLY A 37 13.60 17.93 -2.52
N SER A 38 12.28 17.74 -2.38
CA SER A 38 11.24 18.66 -2.87
C SER A 38 10.14 18.87 -1.81
N PRO A 39 10.31 19.85 -0.88
CA PRO A 39 9.38 20.08 0.23
C PRO A 39 7.92 20.26 -0.19
N GLY A 40 7.66 21.06 -1.24
CA GLY A 40 6.28 21.27 -1.72
C GLY A 40 5.61 20.01 -2.27
N LEU A 41 6.39 19.09 -2.85
CA LEU A 41 5.85 17.81 -3.33
C LEU A 41 5.55 16.87 -2.16
N ARG A 42 6.42 16.87 -1.14
CA ARG A 42 6.17 16.12 0.10
C ARG A 42 4.85 16.57 0.77
N GLU A 43 4.69 17.86 0.99
CA GLU A 43 3.48 18.42 1.62
C GLU A 43 2.21 18.09 0.80
N ALA A 44 2.30 18.19 -0.53
CA ALA A 44 1.19 17.83 -1.41
C ALA A 44 0.80 16.35 -1.31
N ILE A 45 1.77 15.44 -1.20
CA ILE A 45 1.51 14.01 -1.00
C ILE A 45 0.88 13.76 0.36
N GLU A 46 1.42 14.33 1.44
CA GLU A 46 0.88 14.18 2.80
C GLU A 46 -0.58 14.66 2.85
N ALA A 47 -0.87 15.86 2.34
CA ALA A 47 -2.23 16.41 2.30
C ALA A 47 -3.20 15.54 1.49
N HIS A 48 -2.76 15.04 0.33
CA HIS A 48 -3.62 14.18 -0.51
C HIS A 48 -3.90 12.82 0.13
N LEU A 49 -2.91 12.23 0.82
CA LEU A 49 -3.06 11.00 1.58
C LEU A 49 -4.05 11.15 2.73
N GLU A 50 -3.97 12.24 3.49
CA GLU A 50 -4.90 12.55 4.57
C GLU A 50 -6.33 12.74 4.04
N GLN A 51 -6.49 13.52 2.97
CA GLN A 51 -7.79 13.72 2.33
C GLN A 51 -8.39 12.40 1.83
N SER A 52 -7.57 11.56 1.20
CA SER A 52 -7.99 10.24 0.69
C SER A 52 -8.42 9.32 1.82
N TYR A 53 -7.68 9.29 2.93
CA TYR A 53 -8.03 8.52 4.11
C TYR A 53 -9.35 8.99 4.73
N ALA A 54 -9.53 10.31 4.89
CA ALA A 54 -10.76 10.87 5.43
C ALA A 54 -11.98 10.51 4.55
N ASN A 55 -11.82 10.63 3.22
CA ASN A 55 -12.85 10.21 2.26
C ASN A 55 -13.15 8.71 2.34
N LEU A 56 -12.12 7.89 2.54
CA LEU A 56 -12.27 6.46 2.67
C LEU A 56 -13.04 6.09 3.93
N LEU A 57 -12.69 6.69 5.08
CA LEU A 57 -13.40 6.50 6.35
C LEU A 57 -14.87 6.87 6.27
N ALA A 58 -15.19 7.95 5.54
CA ALA A 58 -16.57 8.42 5.41
C ALA A 58 -17.46 7.53 4.53
N ARG A 59 -16.88 6.66 3.68
CA ARG A 59 -17.60 5.95 2.62
C ARG A 59 -17.44 4.43 2.64
N SER A 60 -16.39 3.91 3.27
CA SER A 60 -16.08 2.49 3.20
C SER A 60 -16.79 1.71 4.31
N GLU A 61 -17.51 0.66 3.91
CA GLU A 61 -18.08 -0.33 4.82
C GLU A 61 -17.13 -1.51 5.06
N ASN A 62 -15.90 -1.47 4.54
CA ASN A 62 -14.92 -2.56 4.63
C ASN A 62 -13.75 -2.18 5.56
N PRO A 63 -13.76 -2.61 6.83
CA PRO A 63 -12.69 -2.29 7.78
C PRO A 63 -11.31 -2.80 7.38
N GLN A 64 -11.23 -3.93 6.68
CA GLN A 64 -9.95 -4.50 6.25
C GLN A 64 -9.31 -3.64 5.17
N TYR A 65 -10.11 -3.08 4.27
CA TYR A 65 -9.63 -2.17 3.25
C TYR A 65 -9.14 -0.85 3.86
N VAL A 66 -9.88 -0.30 4.82
CA VAL A 66 -9.46 0.89 5.58
C VAL A 66 -8.13 0.67 6.28
N ALA A 67 -7.98 -0.44 7.00
CA ALA A 67 -6.74 -0.78 7.71
C ALA A 67 -5.55 -0.99 6.74
N GLY A 68 -5.80 -1.61 5.58
CA GLY A 68 -4.79 -1.77 4.54
C GLY A 68 -4.31 -0.43 3.98
N PHE A 69 -5.24 0.49 3.70
CA PHE A 69 -4.90 1.84 3.26
C PHE A 69 -4.10 2.60 4.31
N GLU A 70 -4.53 2.54 5.57
CA GLU A 70 -3.86 3.19 6.69
C GLU A 70 -2.40 2.71 6.83
N SER A 71 -2.17 1.40 6.78
CA SER A 71 -0.83 0.82 6.85
C SER A 71 0.09 1.32 5.72
N VAL A 72 -0.42 1.40 4.49
CA VAL A 72 0.36 1.91 3.34
C VAL A 72 0.62 3.41 3.49
N ARG A 73 -0.38 4.19 3.88
CA ARG A 73 -0.24 5.64 4.16
C ARG A 73 0.89 5.89 5.14
N ASP A 74 0.89 5.19 6.26
CA ASP A 74 1.89 5.38 7.32
C ASP A 74 3.30 5.04 6.84
N THR A 75 3.43 4.00 6.00
CA THR A 75 4.69 3.64 5.34
C THR A 75 5.18 4.75 4.41
N VAL A 76 4.29 5.36 3.61
CA VAL A 76 4.62 6.49 2.73
C VAL A 76 5.06 7.71 3.54
N VAL A 77 4.32 8.07 4.58
CA VAL A 77 4.64 9.21 5.45
C VAL A 77 5.99 9.00 6.16
N ALA A 78 6.26 7.77 6.63
CA ALA A 78 7.56 7.43 7.21
C ALA A 78 8.70 7.54 6.19
N ALA A 79 8.46 7.11 4.94
CA ALA A 79 9.44 7.19 3.87
C ALA A 79 9.68 8.63 3.39
N LEU A 80 8.76 9.57 3.59
CA LEU A 80 8.92 11.00 3.24
C LEU A 80 9.67 11.82 4.30
N LYS A 81 9.77 11.30 5.53
CA LYS A 81 10.60 11.88 6.61
C LYS A 81 12.08 11.65 6.36
#